data_AF-A0A8T5BSH8-F1
#
_entry.id   AF-A0A8T5BSH8-F1
#
_cell.length_a   1.000
_cell.length_b   1.000
_cell.length_c   1.000
_cell.angle_alpha   90.00
_cell.angle_beta   90.00
_cell.angle_gamma   90.00
#
_symmetry.space_group_name_H-M   'P 1'
#
loop_
_entity.id
_entity.type
_entity.pdbx_description
1 polymer ?
#
loop_
_entity_poly.entity_id
_entity_poly.type
_entity_poly.pdbx_seq_one_letter_code
_entity_poly.pdbx_strand_id
1 'polypeptide(L)'
;MAIEEVKLLRKRAETFLKHAKEALNNEFDFACFLSEQSAQLFIKSIMLELTGEIPKLHRERELLYLLGKTVVEIEEPILKFIEKNKEKLRMLDEAYITLRYTLFTI
;
A
#
# COMPACT_ATOMS: atom_id res chain seq x y z
N MET A 1 4.55 23.15 -1.99
CA MET A 1 5.44 22.01 -2.25
C MET A 1 4.82 20.71 -1.72
N ALA A 2 4.75 20.47 -0.40
CA ALA A 2 4.16 19.24 0.16
C ALA A 2 2.71 18.94 -0.29
N ILE A 3 1.85 19.96 -0.41
CA ILE A 3 0.44 19.78 -0.83
C ILE A 3 0.32 19.23 -2.25
N GLU A 4 1.18 19.66 -3.18
CA GLU A 4 1.15 19.17 -4.57
C GLU A 4 1.67 17.74 -4.65
N GLU A 5 2.70 17.41 -3.87
CA GLU A 5 3.26 16.06 -3.76
C GLU A 5 2.25 15.08 -3.15
N VAL A 6 1.53 15.46 -2.08
CA VAL A 6 0.43 14.68 -1.51
C VAL A 6 -0.65 14.41 -2.56
N LYS A 7 -1.10 15.45 -3.28
CA LYS A 7 -2.10 15.30 -4.35
C LYS A 7 -1.62 14.38 -5.46
N LEU A 8 -0.35 14.47 -5.85
CA LEU A 8 0.24 13.62 -6.88
C LEU A 8 0.29 12.15 -6.43
N LEU A 9 0.70 11.88 -5.19
CA LEU A 9 0.72 10.52 -4.63
C LEU A 9 -0.70 9.93 -4.57
N ARG A 10 -1.69 10.69 -4.10
CA ARG A 10 -3.09 10.26 -4.06
C ARG A 10 -3.64 9.95 -5.45
N LYS A 11 -3.44 10.84 -6.42
CA LYS A 11 -3.86 10.62 -7.80
C LYS A 11 -3.24 9.36 -8.41
N ARG A 12 -1.95 9.11 -8.13
CA ARG A 12 -1.27 7.89 -8.58
C ARG A 12 -1.84 6.65 -7.90
N ALA A 13 -2.09 6.69 -6.59
CA ALA A 13 -2.72 5.59 -5.87
C ALA A 13 -4.09 5.24 -6.48
N GLU A 14 -4.94 6.23 -6.74
CA GLU A 14 -6.23 6.05 -7.40
C GLU A 14 -6.11 5.44 -8.80
N THR A 15 -5.09 5.86 -9.55
CA THR A 15 -4.81 5.31 -10.90
C THR A 15 -4.41 3.83 -10.80
N PHE A 16 -3.53 3.48 -9.87
CA PHE A 16 -3.16 2.08 -9.61
C PHE A 16 -4.37 1.24 -9.21
N LEU A 17 -5.22 1.75 -8.31
CA LEU A 17 -6.44 1.05 -7.90
C LEU A 17 -7.41 0.84 -9.05
N LYS A 18 -7.57 1.84 -9.93
CA LYS A 18 -8.41 1.72 -11.12
C LYS A 18 -7.92 0.57 -12.00
N HIS A 19 -6.63 0.53 -12.31
CA HIS A 19 -6.06 -0.55 -13.12
C HIS A 19 -6.10 -1.90 -12.43
N ALA A 20 -5.92 -1.95 -11.10
CA ALA A 20 -6.07 -3.18 -10.34
C ALA A 20 -7.47 -3.79 -10.54
N LYS A 21 -8.50 -2.95 -10.47
CA LYS A 21 -9.90 -3.38 -10.71
C LYS A 21 -10.14 -3.86 -12.13
N GLU A 22 -9.52 -3.24 -13.12
CA GLU A 22 -9.59 -3.67 -14.53
C GLU A 22 -8.91 -5.04 -14.74
N ALA A 23 -7.79 -5.28 -14.04
CA ALA A 23 -7.01 -6.51 -14.14
C ALA A 23 -7.64 -7.72 -13.41
N LEU A 24 -8.56 -7.50 -12.46
CA LEU A 24 -9.15 -8.56 -11.62
C LEU A 24 -9.74 -9.75 -12.39
N ASN A 25 -10.20 -9.56 -13.63
CA ASN A 25 -10.85 -10.62 -14.40
C ASN A 25 -9.92 -11.34 -15.38
N ASN A 26 -8.71 -10.82 -15.62
CA ASN A 26 -7.85 -11.29 -16.70
C ASN A 26 -6.41 -11.58 -16.25
N GLU A 27 -5.90 -10.81 -15.29
CA GLU A 27 -4.50 -10.84 -14.85
C GLU A 27 -4.44 -10.68 -13.33
N PHE A 28 -4.79 -11.74 -12.60
CA PHE A 28 -4.91 -11.72 -11.14
C PHE A 28 -3.63 -11.24 -10.44
N ASP A 29 -2.49 -11.75 -10.87
CA ASP A 29 -1.20 -11.34 -10.36
C ASP A 29 -0.94 -9.85 -10.57
N PHE A 30 -1.26 -9.34 -11.75
CA PHE A 30 -1.12 -7.91 -12.04
C PHE A 30 -2.09 -7.08 -11.19
N ALA A 31 -3.32 -7.56 -10.97
CA ALA A 31 -4.27 -6.93 -10.07
C ALA A 31 -3.75 -6.85 -8.63
N CYS A 32 -3.08 -7.90 -8.14
CA CYS A 32 -2.43 -7.93 -6.83
C CYS A 32 -1.30 -6.89 -6.74
N PHE A 33 -0.39 -6.87 -7.71
CA PHE A 33 0.70 -5.89 -7.77
C PHE A 33 0.20 -4.44 -7.84
N LEU A 34 -0.81 -4.16 -8.67
CA LEU A 34 -1.38 -2.82 -8.77
C LEU A 34 -2.09 -2.41 -7.47
N SER A 35 -2.78 -3.34 -6.80
CA SER A 35 -3.41 -3.09 -5.50
C SER A 35 -2.40 -2.74 -4.43
N GLU A 36 -1.27 -3.46 -4.43
CA GLU A 36 -0.14 -3.23 -3.54
C GLU A 36 0.46 -1.82 -3.75
N GLN A 37 0.80 -1.47 -4.99
CA GLN A 37 1.33 -0.15 -5.35
C GLN A 37 0.36 0.99 -4.98
N SER A 38 -0.94 0.77 -5.16
CA SER A 38 -1.98 1.71 -4.71
C SER A 38 -1.94 1.92 -3.20
N ALA A 39 -1.93 0.84 -2.42
CA ALA A 39 -1.94 0.90 -0.96
C ALA A 39 -0.71 1.65 -0.43
N GLN A 40 0.49 1.33 -0.92
CA GLN A 40 1.72 2.01 -0.50
C GLN A 40 1.67 3.52 -0.77
N LEU A 41 1.27 3.92 -1.97
CA LEU A 41 1.24 5.34 -2.36
C LEU A 41 0.21 6.11 -1.53
N PHE A 42 -0.94 5.51 -1.25
CA PHE A 42 -1.95 6.13 -0.42
C PHE A 42 -1.45 6.36 1.01
N ILE A 43 -0.89 5.32 1.64
CA ILE A 43 -0.33 5.45 3.01
C ILE A 43 0.82 6.46 3.03
N LYS A 44 1.73 6.43 2.05
CA LYS A 44 2.82 7.42 1.93
C LYS A 44 2.30 8.84 1.76
N SER A 45 1.17 9.03 1.05
CA SER A 45 0.55 10.35 0.94
C SER A 45 0.02 10.88 2.27
N ILE A 46 -0.55 9.99 3.10
CA ILE A 46 -1.01 10.35 4.45
C ILE A 46 0.18 10.70 5.32
N MET A 47 1.23 9.88 5.30
CA MET A 47 2.45 10.13 6.07
C MET A 47 3.10 11.47 5.69
N LEU A 48 3.23 11.76 4.38
CA LEU A 48 3.73 13.05 3.91
C LEU A 48 2.86 14.22 4.38
N GLU A 49 1.54 14.07 4.37
CA GLU A 49 0.60 15.10 4.85
C GLU A 49 0.73 15.34 6.36
N LEU A 50 0.96 14.28 7.15
CA LEU A 50 1.05 14.35 8.61
C LEU A 50 2.42 14.79 9.12
N THR A 51 3.51 14.28 8.53
CA THR A 51 4.87 14.43 9.07
C THR A 51 5.76 15.32 8.21
N GLY A 52 5.35 15.63 6.97
CA GLY A 52 6.19 16.31 5.99
C GLY A 52 7.24 15.41 5.33
N GLU A 53 7.27 14.11 5.64
CA GLU A 53 8.25 13.16 5.12
C GLU A 53 7.59 11.93 4.48
N ILE A 54 8.20 11.43 3.40
CA ILE A 54 7.80 10.16 2.79
C ILE A 54 8.62 9.03 3.43
N PRO A 55 7.97 8.05 4.10
CA PRO A 55 8.69 6.90 4.65
C PRO A 55 9.42 6.10 3.56
N LYS A 56 10.67 5.73 3.83
CA LYS A 56 11.49 4.85 2.97
C LYS A 56 11.22 3.36 3.22
N LEU A 57 9.96 3.02 3.47
CA LEU A 57 9.48 1.66 3.67
C LEU A 57 8.74 1.18 2.42
N HIS A 58 8.84 -0.11 2.14
CA HIS A 58 8.35 -0.73 0.90
C HIS A 58 7.41 -1.90 1.14
N ARG A 59 6.95 -2.11 2.37
CA ARG A 59 5.99 -3.16 2.74
C ARG A 59 4.75 -2.54 3.35
N GLU A 60 3.57 -3.01 2.98
CA GLU A 60 2.30 -2.41 3.44
C GLU A 60 2.17 -2.53 4.95
N ARG A 61 2.57 -3.69 5.51
CA ARG A 61 2.51 -3.93 6.96
C ARG A 61 3.38 -2.95 7.75
N GLU A 62 4.59 -2.69 7.27
CA GLU A 62 5.52 -1.75 7.92
C GLU A 62 5.00 -0.31 7.81
N LEU A 63 4.44 0.06 6.65
CA LEU A 63 3.82 1.36 6.43
C LEU A 63 2.59 1.57 7.32
N LEU A 64 1.72 0.57 7.44
CA LEU A 64 0.54 0.62 8.31
C LEU A 64 0.96 0.73 9.79
N TYR A 65 1.92 -0.09 10.22
CA TYR A 65 2.42 -0.02 11.60
C TYR A 65 3.02 1.36 11.92
N LEU A 66 3.82 1.93 11.02
CA LEU A 66 4.37 3.28 11.17
C LEU A 66 3.27 4.35 11.23
N LEU A 67 2.24 4.23 10.39
CA LEU A 67 1.09 5.14 10.43
C LEU A 67 0.37 5.09 11.78
N GLY A 68 0.12 3.88 12.30
CA GLY A 68 -0.47 3.69 13.63
C GLY A 68 0.36 4.32 14.74
N LYS A 69 1.68 4.20 14.69
CA LYS A 69 2.59 4.85 15.65
C LYS A 69 2.66 6.37 15.52
N THR A 70 2.33 6.91 14.35
CA THR A 70 2.36 8.36 14.08
C THR A 70 1.10 9.05 14.57
N VAL A 71 -0.04 8.37 14.55
CA VAL A 71 -1.35 8.91 14.98
C VAL A 71 -1.93 8.00 16.05
N VAL A 72 -1.73 8.38 17.31
CA VAL A 72 -2.07 7.58 18.50
C VAL A 72 -3.55 7.17 18.52
N GLU A 73 -4.45 8.04 18.05
CA GLU A 73 -5.89 7.80 18.02
C GLU A 73 -6.31 6.63 17.12
N ILE A 74 -5.49 6.30 16.12
CA ILE A 74 -5.76 5.20 15.18
C ILE A 74 -4.81 4.01 15.36
N GLU A 75 -3.90 4.06 16.33
CA GLU A 75 -2.93 2.99 16.58
C GLU A 75 -3.62 1.64 16.81
N GLU A 76 -4.52 1.59 17.81
CA GLU A 76 -5.30 0.40 18.15
C GLU A 76 -6.16 -0.12 16.98
N PRO A 77 -6.95 0.73 16.29
CA PRO A 77 -7.64 0.33 15.07
C PRO A 77 -6.72 -0.25 13.98
N ILE A 78 -5.54 0.34 13.77
CA ILE A 78 -4.57 -0.13 12.77
C ILE A 78 -3.99 -1.49 13.17
N LEU A 79 -3.60 -1.67 14.43
CA LEU A 79 -3.08 -2.96 14.91
C LEU A 79 -4.12 -4.07 14.75
N LYS A 80 -5.37 -3.80 15.10
CA LYS A 80 -6.49 -4.73 14.88
C LYS A 80 -6.72 -5.03 13.41
N PHE A 81 -6.59 -4.03 12.54
CA PHE A 81 -6.69 -4.23 11.09
C PHE A 81 -5.55 -5.12 10.56
N ILE A 82 -4.32 -4.87 10.98
CA ILE A 82 -3.15 -5.68 10.59
C ILE A 82 -3.35 -7.12 11.04
N GLU A 83 -3.71 -7.34 12.30
CA GLU A 83 -3.91 -8.69 12.85
C GLU A 83 -5.05 -9.44 12.14
N LYS A 84 -6.19 -8.78 11.95
CA LYS A 84 -7.35 -9.36 11.25
C LYS A 84 -7.03 -9.75 9.80
N ASN A 85 -6.10 -9.06 9.16
CA ASN A 85 -5.77 -9.25 7.74
C ASN A 85 -4.37 -9.81 7.52
N LYS A 86 -3.73 -10.40 8.55
CA LYS A 86 -2.30 -10.74 8.49
C LYS A 86 -1.92 -11.59 7.28
N GLU A 87 -2.73 -12.60 6.95
CA GLU A 87 -2.46 -13.49 5.81
C GLU A 87 -2.62 -12.75 4.48
N LYS A 88 -3.65 -11.92 4.34
CA LYS A 88 -3.86 -11.12 3.12
C LYS A 88 -2.74 -10.10 2.90
N LEU A 89 -2.32 -9.44 3.97
CA LEU A 89 -1.21 -8.48 3.93
C LEU A 89 0.12 -9.17 3.64
N ARG A 90 0.32 -10.38 4.16
CA ARG A 90 1.48 -11.21 3.83
C ARG A 90 1.48 -11.60 2.34
N MET A 91 0.34 -12.00 1.80
CA MET A 91 0.21 -12.32 0.37
C MET A 91 0.49 -11.11 -0.53
N LEU A 92 0.05 -9.90 -0.12
CA LEU A 92 0.38 -8.64 -0.80
C LEU A 92 1.89 -8.37 -0.82
N ASP A 93 2.56 -8.46 0.34
CA ASP A 93 4.01 -8.29 0.45
C ASP A 93 4.79 -9.37 -0.35
N GLU A 94 4.26 -10.60 -0.43
CA GLU A 94 4.88 -11.70 -1.19
C GLU A 94 4.67 -11.53 -2.70
N ALA A 95 3.48 -11.09 -3.15
CA ALA A 95 3.19 -10.80 -4.55
C ALA A 95 4.16 -9.77 -5.15
N TYR A 96 4.57 -8.76 -4.38
CA TYR A 96 5.62 -7.80 -4.74
C TYR A 96 6.91 -8.49 -5.22
N ILE A 97 7.34 -9.52 -4.47
CA ILE A 97 8.60 -10.24 -4.67
C ILE A 97 8.43 -11.26 -5.81
N THR A 98 7.33 -12.00 -5.78
CA THR A 98 7.06 -13.08 -6.73
C THR A 98 6.93 -12.55 -8.15
N LEU A 99 6.15 -11.47 -8.37
CA LEU A 99 5.92 -10.92 -9.71
C LEU A 99 7.14 -10.26 -10.35
N ARG A 100 8.07 -9.75 -9.54
CA ARG A 100 9.26 -9.06 -10.05
C ARG A 100 10.48 -9.96 -10.21
N TYR A 101 10.58 -11.01 -9.42
CA TYR A 101 11.84 -11.76 -9.28
C TYR A 101 11.69 -13.28 -9.48
N THR A 102 10.47 -13.80 -9.63
CA THR A 102 10.28 -15.23 -9.94
C THR A 102 9.55 -15.43 -11.26
N LEU A 103 9.94 -16.51 -11.97
CA LEU A 103 9.33 -16.95 -13.24
C LEU A 103 7.97 -17.65 -13.05
N PHE A 104 7.33 -17.49 -11.89
CA PHE A 104 6.11 -18.20 -11.52
C PHE A 104 4.94 -17.22 -11.38
N THR A 105 3.81 -17.59 -11.99
CA THR A 105 2.50 -16.95 -11.89
C THR A 105 1.68 -17.71 -10.85
N ILE A 106 0.91 -17.02 -10.00
CA ILE A 106 0.06 -17.63 -8.96
C ILE A 106 -1.30 -18.06 -9.55
#